data_AF-A0A6C0F578-F1
#
_entry.id   AF-A0A6C0F578-F1
#
_cell.length_a   1.000
_cell.length_b   1.000
_cell.length_c   1.000
_cell.angle_alpha   90.00
_cell.angle_beta   90.00
_cell.angle_gamma   90.00
#
_symmetry.space_group_name_H-M   'P 1'
#
loop_
_entity.id
_entity.type
_entity.pdbx_description
1 polymer ?
#
loop_
_entity_poly.entity_id
_entity_poly.type
_entity_poly.pdbx_seq_one_letter_code
_entity_poly.pdbx_strand_id
1 'polypeptide(L)'
;MLPGTSSRKIDSKHKKLKNETESDSNREVSLQYNLDKLGDAGAYEFASDGSKSESDDDAINRDDGCETYPFASGLEKDVDESEIDAESVVIHICVFQINTSCELPFIEYMMKIMKNGDNTASEKQQFEFPSIKYAPSKRTVIDQAKQHMNTLLDDDEVVKYRGHLKKGDEYYLFFHKYFRKLKFPSNISMNDDALWWIVTSEIVNFKKVMYVDVDKRATDLFTKNPAIMRLYDCNNRLIETPVICYYGDQYQKITYLAFFGLLKAPLKSSFGPFYVGTNFLSSMKYACYTHDNQPFELYDGTALTTGNNGKYVEGGVLRSVLFVGKMNVFLKSGTLDNSQISQEVAKKDEAVRKLLALRDSNGNWTENYDTAYKGLYFVSIDDDDNNDNHNDAVKKNSKKRIAVNTVEWFFKNYNHTSILSYHMIDTETIPDKYNVDYSEYYIK
;
A
#
# COMPACT_ATOMS: atom_id res chain seq x y z
N MET A 1 46.99 -27.72 12.25
CA MET A 1 46.82 -27.19 13.62
C MET A 1 45.32 -27.10 13.89
N LEU A 2 44.81 -28.00 14.73
CA LEU A 2 43.43 -28.00 15.24
C LEU A 2 43.51 -27.81 16.76
N PRO A 3 42.59 -27.03 17.35
CA PRO A 3 41.85 -27.50 18.51
C PRO A 3 40.39 -27.03 18.47
N GLY A 4 39.40 -27.61 19.15
CA GLY A 4 39.38 -28.68 20.13
C GLY A 4 37.90 -28.96 20.49
N THR A 5 37.60 -30.22 20.76
CA THR A 5 36.31 -30.73 21.22
C THR A 5 36.06 -30.35 22.68
N SER A 6 34.88 -29.78 22.97
CA SER A 6 34.38 -29.56 24.34
C SER A 6 33.10 -30.36 24.55
N SER A 7 33.19 -31.38 25.40
CA SER A 7 32.10 -32.21 25.87
C SER A 7 31.55 -31.64 27.18
N ARG A 8 30.25 -31.30 27.21
CA ARG A 8 29.55 -30.96 28.46
C ARG A 8 28.75 -32.16 28.96
N LYS A 9 29.03 -32.52 30.21
CA LYS A 9 28.32 -33.53 31.01
C LYS A 9 26.93 -33.01 31.39
N ILE A 10 25.93 -33.87 31.27
CA ILE A 10 24.57 -33.67 31.79
C ILE A 10 24.55 -34.30 33.19
N ASP A 11 24.36 -33.49 34.23
CA ASP A 11 24.10 -33.97 35.58
C ASP A 11 22.59 -34.06 35.82
N SER A 12 22.10 -35.29 35.93
CA SER A 12 20.74 -35.61 36.33
C SER A 12 20.62 -35.60 37.86
N LYS A 13 19.84 -34.68 38.43
CA LYS A 13 19.33 -34.80 39.80
C LYS A 13 17.81 -34.78 39.81
N HIS A 14 17.26 -35.97 39.99
CA HIS A 14 15.88 -36.20 40.42
C HIS A 14 15.64 -35.60 41.81
N LYS A 15 14.55 -34.84 41.96
CA LYS A 15 13.87 -34.67 43.25
C LYS A 15 12.36 -34.77 43.03
N LYS A 16 11.79 -35.89 43.50
CA LYS A 16 10.34 -36.10 43.67
C LYS A 16 9.88 -35.30 44.89
N LEU A 17 8.78 -34.57 44.77
CA LEU A 17 7.84 -34.36 45.87
C LEU A 17 6.43 -34.04 45.32
N LYS A 18 5.45 -34.58 46.05
CA LYS A 18 4.04 -34.82 45.68
C LYS A 18 3.16 -33.57 45.87
N ASN A 19 2.13 -33.51 45.00
CA ASN A 19 0.75 -33.02 45.15
C ASN A 19 0.38 -32.06 46.27
N GLU A 20 -0.33 -30.98 45.92
CA GLU A 20 -1.78 -30.80 46.15
C GLU A 20 -2.32 -29.57 45.37
N THR A 21 -3.48 -29.78 44.72
CA THR A 21 -4.63 -28.88 44.36
C THR A 21 -4.40 -27.35 44.24
N GLU A 22 -4.90 -26.58 43.28
CA GLU A 22 -6.24 -26.55 42.65
C GLU A 22 -6.23 -25.49 41.50
N SER A 23 -7.08 -25.69 40.49
CA SER A 23 -7.61 -24.74 39.48
C SER A 23 -6.69 -23.68 38.83
N ASP A 24 -6.31 -23.92 37.56
CA ASP A 24 -6.48 -22.92 36.50
C ASP A 24 -6.32 -23.56 35.12
N SER A 25 -7.44 -23.86 34.48
CA SER A 25 -7.50 -24.37 33.11
C SER A 25 -7.63 -23.20 32.13
N ASN A 26 -6.53 -22.56 31.79
CA ASN A 26 -6.42 -21.78 30.55
C ASN A 26 -5.47 -22.52 29.62
N ARG A 27 -6.08 -23.39 28.82
CA ARG A 27 -5.45 -24.24 27.84
C ARG A 27 -4.92 -23.35 26.71
N GLU A 28 -3.60 -23.30 26.58
CA GLU A 28 -2.90 -22.89 25.37
C GLU A 28 -3.51 -23.63 24.18
N VAL A 29 -4.20 -22.89 23.32
CA VAL A 29 -4.59 -23.39 22.00
C VAL A 29 -3.37 -23.17 21.11
N SER A 30 -2.54 -24.21 21.06
CA SER A 30 -1.43 -24.37 20.13
C SER A 30 -1.92 -24.13 18.70
N LEU A 31 -1.28 -23.19 18.00
CA LEU A 31 -1.36 -22.98 16.56
C LEU A 31 -0.81 -24.20 15.82
N GLN A 32 -1.63 -25.24 15.68
CA GLN A 32 -1.38 -26.37 14.79
C GLN A 32 -2.66 -26.60 13.98
N TYR A 33 -2.95 -25.68 13.07
CA TYR A 33 -4.04 -25.84 12.10
C TYR A 33 -3.45 -26.10 10.71
N ASN A 34 -3.51 -27.38 10.32
CA ASN A 34 -3.71 -27.95 9.00
C ASN A 34 -3.13 -27.19 7.77
N LEU A 35 -1.91 -27.55 7.40
CA LEU A 35 -1.32 -27.35 6.07
C LEU A 35 -1.97 -28.22 4.97
N ASP A 36 -2.86 -29.15 5.33
CA ASP A 36 -3.43 -30.15 4.41
C ASP A 36 -4.69 -29.69 3.63
N LYS A 37 -5.03 -28.39 3.64
CA LYS A 37 -6.17 -27.83 2.88
C LYS A 37 -5.81 -26.71 1.89
N LEU A 38 -4.52 -26.51 1.61
CA LEU A 38 -4.05 -25.60 0.56
C LEU A 38 -3.99 -26.24 -0.84
N GLY A 39 -4.51 -27.46 -1.00
CA GLY A 39 -4.47 -28.21 -2.26
C GLY A 39 -5.47 -27.79 -3.35
N ASP A 40 -6.24 -26.72 -3.17
CA ASP A 40 -7.33 -26.34 -4.12
C ASP A 40 -7.30 -24.85 -4.53
N ALA A 41 -6.21 -24.14 -4.23
CA ALA A 41 -5.95 -22.81 -4.80
C ALA A 41 -5.28 -22.97 -6.17
N GLY A 42 -6.12 -23.14 -7.20
CA GLY A 42 -5.82 -23.06 -8.64
C GLY A 42 -4.35 -22.96 -9.05
N ALA A 43 -3.70 -24.12 -9.19
CA ALA A 43 -2.51 -24.24 -10.00
C ALA A 43 -2.92 -24.05 -11.48
N TYR A 44 -2.63 -22.87 -12.04
CA TYR A 44 -2.60 -22.69 -13.48
C TYR A 44 -1.42 -23.50 -14.04
N GLU A 45 -1.69 -24.71 -14.50
CA GLU A 45 -0.73 -25.48 -15.30
C GLU A 45 -0.59 -24.80 -16.67
N PHE A 46 0.51 -24.08 -16.87
CA PHE A 46 0.94 -23.69 -18.22
C PHE A 46 1.72 -24.85 -18.83
N ALA A 47 1.12 -25.47 -19.85
CA ALA A 47 1.81 -26.39 -20.73
C ALA A 47 2.96 -25.65 -21.43
N SER A 48 4.20 -26.04 -21.12
CA SER A 48 5.40 -25.61 -21.83
C SER A 48 5.51 -26.39 -23.14
N ASP A 49 4.84 -25.90 -24.19
CA ASP A 49 5.04 -26.47 -25.52
C ASP A 49 6.21 -25.79 -26.26
N GLY A 50 6.94 -26.62 -26.99
CA GLY A 50 8.32 -26.39 -27.40
C GLY A 50 8.57 -25.19 -28.33
N SER A 51 9.76 -24.62 -28.14
CA SER A 51 10.40 -23.54 -28.88
C SER A 51 10.21 -23.58 -30.40
N LYS A 52 9.51 -22.57 -30.93
CA LYS A 52 9.77 -21.98 -32.24
C LYS A 52 10.04 -20.48 -32.04
N SER A 53 11.09 -19.98 -32.69
CA SER A 53 11.43 -18.56 -32.73
C SER A 53 10.37 -17.82 -33.55
N GLU A 54 9.34 -17.32 -32.87
CA GLU A 54 8.37 -16.38 -33.45
C GLU A 54 8.99 -14.97 -33.48
N SER A 55 8.74 -14.23 -34.56
CA SER A 55 9.13 -12.83 -34.71
C SER A 55 8.41 -11.94 -33.70
N ASP A 56 9.07 -10.88 -33.22
CA ASP A 56 8.54 -9.91 -32.25
C ASP A 56 7.17 -9.31 -32.65
N ASP A 57 6.83 -9.32 -33.94
CA ASP A 57 5.55 -8.83 -34.47
C ASP A 57 4.35 -9.77 -34.24
N ASP A 58 4.56 -11.08 -34.04
CA ASP A 58 3.45 -12.05 -33.88
C ASP A 58 3.01 -12.25 -32.43
N ALA A 59 3.92 -12.07 -31.46
CA ALA A 59 3.59 -12.09 -30.03
C ALA A 59 2.65 -10.94 -29.61
N ILE A 60 2.51 -9.93 -30.48
CA ILE A 60 1.75 -8.70 -30.26
C ILE A 60 0.25 -8.85 -30.58
N ASN A 61 -0.15 -9.83 -31.38
CA ASN A 61 -1.54 -10.00 -31.84
C ASN A 61 -2.38 -10.94 -30.96
N ARG A 62 -1.82 -11.47 -29.86
CA ARG A 62 -2.58 -12.23 -28.83
C ARG A 62 -3.01 -11.34 -27.68
N ASP A 63 -3.52 -10.15 -27.98
CA ASP A 63 -4.23 -9.31 -27.01
C ASP A 63 -5.66 -9.87 -26.87
N ASP A 64 -5.78 -11.05 -26.27
CA ASP A 64 -7.06 -11.71 -25.93
C ASP A 64 -7.78 -11.00 -24.76
N GLY A 65 -7.20 -9.91 -24.23
CA GLY A 65 -7.83 -9.01 -23.27
C GLY A 65 -8.87 -8.14 -23.98
N CYS A 66 -10.13 -8.22 -23.54
CA CYS A 66 -11.22 -7.45 -24.11
C CYS A 66 -11.44 -6.11 -23.38
N GLU A 67 -10.52 -5.74 -22.49
CA GLU A 67 -10.45 -4.43 -21.86
C GLU A 67 -10.09 -3.37 -22.90
N THR A 68 -10.91 -2.33 -22.98
CA THR A 68 -10.64 -1.20 -23.85
C THR A 68 -10.19 0.00 -23.03
N TYR A 69 -9.17 0.70 -23.55
CA TYR A 69 -8.76 2.02 -23.08
C TYR A 69 -9.04 3.06 -24.16
N PRO A 70 -10.30 3.54 -24.30
CA PRO A 70 -10.72 4.35 -25.45
C PRO A 70 -9.95 5.66 -25.57
N PHE A 71 -9.50 6.22 -24.44
CA PHE A 71 -8.72 7.46 -24.42
C PHE A 71 -7.49 7.35 -25.33
N ALA A 72 -6.70 6.28 -25.20
CA ALA A 72 -5.50 6.10 -26.01
C ALA A 72 -5.81 5.95 -27.51
N SER A 73 -7.01 5.49 -27.87
CA SER A 73 -7.43 5.35 -29.28
C SER A 73 -7.89 6.68 -29.89
N GLY A 74 -8.31 7.64 -29.06
CA GLY A 74 -8.75 8.97 -29.48
C GLY A 74 -7.64 10.03 -29.53
N LEU A 75 -6.40 9.66 -29.23
CA LEU A 75 -5.26 10.58 -29.25
C LEU A 75 -4.81 10.92 -30.67
N GLU A 76 -4.32 12.14 -30.85
CA GLU A 76 -3.68 12.58 -32.08
C GLU A 76 -2.34 11.86 -32.27
N LYS A 77 -2.15 11.20 -33.41
CA LYS A 77 -0.97 10.37 -33.66
C LYS A 77 0.20 11.18 -34.16
N ASP A 78 -0.04 12.02 -35.15
CA ASP A 78 1.01 12.82 -35.78
C ASP A 78 1.30 14.06 -34.95
N VAL A 79 2.58 14.29 -34.66
CA VAL A 79 3.04 15.52 -34.01
C VAL A 79 3.49 16.47 -35.11
N ASP A 80 2.85 17.63 -35.22
CA ASP A 80 3.30 18.66 -36.17
C ASP A 80 4.57 19.35 -35.64
N GLU A 81 5.72 18.85 -36.08
CA GLU A 81 7.02 19.37 -35.65
C GLU A 81 7.28 20.81 -36.14
N SER A 82 6.55 21.28 -37.16
CA SER A 82 6.68 22.66 -37.63
C SER A 82 6.08 23.67 -36.65
N GLU A 83 5.19 23.23 -35.76
CA GLU A 83 4.60 24.06 -34.71
C GLU A 83 5.43 24.08 -33.41
N ILE A 84 6.56 23.38 -33.36
CA ILE A 84 7.38 23.25 -32.16
C ILE A 84 8.50 24.29 -32.18
N ASP A 85 8.39 25.28 -31.30
CA ASP A 85 9.49 26.22 -31.07
C ASP A 85 10.67 25.49 -30.41
N ALA A 86 11.78 25.48 -31.13
CA ALA A 86 12.99 24.72 -30.89
C ALA A 86 13.61 24.89 -29.49
N GLU A 87 13.52 26.07 -28.90
CA GLU A 87 14.41 26.46 -27.80
C GLU A 87 13.81 26.29 -26.39
N SER A 88 12.52 25.97 -26.27
CA SER A 88 11.85 25.96 -24.95
C SER A 88 10.83 24.86 -24.69
N VAL A 89 10.50 24.03 -25.68
CA VAL A 89 9.44 23.02 -25.53
C VAL A 89 9.88 21.85 -24.66
N VAL A 90 9.07 21.57 -23.64
CA VAL A 90 9.21 20.41 -22.76
C VAL A 90 8.25 19.31 -23.22
N ILE A 91 8.82 18.12 -23.40
CA ILE A 91 8.08 16.92 -23.77
C ILE A 91 7.97 16.03 -22.54
N HIS A 92 6.74 15.81 -22.08
CA HIS A 92 6.40 14.88 -21.01
C HIS A 92 6.07 13.50 -21.60
N ILE A 93 6.69 12.46 -21.06
CA ILE A 93 6.52 11.07 -21.48
C ILE A 93 5.56 10.38 -20.51
N CYS A 94 4.35 10.11 -20.98
CA CYS A 94 3.27 9.47 -20.23
C CYS A 94 3.23 7.98 -20.57
N VAL A 95 4.07 7.18 -19.90
CA VAL A 95 4.02 5.72 -20.05
C VAL A 95 2.95 5.16 -19.14
N PHE A 96 2.04 4.37 -19.71
CA PHE A 96 0.98 3.69 -18.97
C PHE A 96 0.97 2.19 -19.26
N GLN A 97 0.39 1.43 -18.34
CA GLN A 97 0.12 0.00 -18.50
C GLN A 97 -1.24 -0.35 -17.90
N ILE A 98 -1.85 -1.42 -18.41
CA ILE A 98 -3.08 -2.01 -17.86
C ILE A 98 -2.68 -3.20 -17.00
N ASN A 99 -2.71 -3.04 -15.68
CA ASN A 99 -2.37 -4.09 -14.74
C ASN A 99 -3.57 -5.02 -14.52
N THR A 100 -3.36 -6.32 -14.71
CA THR A 100 -4.34 -7.41 -14.59
C THR A 100 -4.05 -8.35 -13.40
N SER A 101 -3.24 -7.90 -12.43
CA SER A 101 -2.80 -8.73 -11.30
C SER A 101 -3.87 -9.03 -10.24
N CYS A 102 -5.09 -8.53 -10.40
CA CYS A 102 -6.26 -8.83 -9.56
C CYS A 102 -7.51 -9.01 -10.42
N GLU A 103 -8.67 -9.24 -9.77
CA GLU A 103 -9.93 -9.54 -10.45
C GLU A 103 -10.36 -8.48 -11.47
N LEU A 104 -10.13 -7.20 -11.14
CA LEU A 104 -10.43 -6.09 -12.03
C LEU A 104 -9.13 -5.43 -12.53
N PRO A 105 -9.03 -5.12 -13.82
CA PRO A 105 -7.87 -4.45 -14.40
C PRO A 105 -7.87 -2.96 -14.07
N PHE A 106 -6.68 -2.37 -13.98
CA PHE A 106 -6.52 -0.94 -13.65
C PHE A 106 -5.34 -0.30 -14.38
N ILE A 107 -5.39 1.04 -14.51
CA ILE A 107 -4.33 1.81 -15.18
C ILE A 107 -3.30 2.24 -14.15
N GLU A 108 -2.03 2.02 -14.50
CA GLU A 108 -0.88 2.59 -13.81
C GLU A 108 -0.10 3.49 -14.76
N TYR A 109 0.48 4.55 -14.20
CA TYR A 109 1.36 5.47 -14.90
C TYR A 109 2.76 5.44 -14.30
N MET A 110 3.74 5.45 -15.19
CA MET A 110 5.14 5.55 -14.79
C MET A 110 5.49 7.00 -14.46
N MET A 111 6.02 7.24 -13.27
CA MET A 111 6.53 8.53 -12.84
C MET A 111 7.86 8.34 -12.12
N LYS A 112 8.66 9.41 -12.03
CA LYS A 112 9.91 9.42 -11.27
C LYS A 112 9.86 10.46 -10.16
N ILE A 113 10.63 10.26 -9.11
CA ILE A 113 10.82 11.25 -8.06
C ILE A 113 11.81 12.30 -8.58
N MET A 114 11.42 13.56 -8.49
CA MET A 114 12.26 14.72 -8.78
C MET A 114 12.50 15.50 -7.50
N LYS A 115 13.75 15.87 -7.25
CA LYS A 115 14.14 16.77 -6.18
C LYS A 115 14.27 18.17 -6.74
N ASN A 116 13.38 19.07 -6.31
CA ASN A 116 13.42 20.46 -6.70
C ASN A 116 14.12 21.29 -5.61
N GLY A 117 15.29 21.83 -5.94
CA GLY A 117 16.04 22.78 -5.09
C GLY A 117 17.53 22.82 -5.42
N ASP A 118 18.13 24.01 -5.38
CA ASP A 118 19.58 24.17 -5.36
C ASP A 118 20.08 23.82 -3.95
N ASN A 119 20.51 22.58 -3.69
CA ASN A 119 21.29 22.12 -2.51
C ASN A 119 20.95 22.74 -1.13
N THR A 120 19.74 23.23 -0.94
CA THR A 120 19.28 23.92 0.26
C THR A 120 18.36 22.97 1.00
N ALA A 121 18.39 23.03 2.33
CA ALA A 121 17.87 22.02 3.26
C ALA A 121 16.35 21.70 3.19
N SER A 122 15.65 22.17 2.16
CA SER A 122 14.25 21.81 1.87
C SER A 122 14.09 21.42 0.39
N GLU A 123 14.82 20.40 -0.06
CA GLU A 123 14.57 19.79 -1.37
C GLU A 123 13.14 19.23 -1.37
N LYS A 124 12.26 19.87 -2.13
CA LYS A 124 10.89 19.37 -2.26
C LYS A 124 10.91 18.20 -3.25
N GLN A 125 10.63 17.00 -2.75
CA GLN A 125 10.40 15.82 -3.57
C GLN A 125 9.00 15.86 -4.18
N GLN A 126 8.90 15.54 -5.47
CA GLN A 126 7.62 15.32 -6.13
C GLN A 126 7.70 14.27 -7.23
N PHE A 127 6.60 13.57 -7.45
CA PHE A 127 6.43 12.65 -8.57
C PHE A 127 6.10 13.41 -9.85
N GLU A 128 6.92 13.23 -10.89
CA GLU A 128 6.76 13.83 -12.20
C GLU A 128 6.79 12.79 -13.31
N PHE A 129 6.10 13.08 -14.41
CA PHE A 129 6.33 12.32 -15.65
C PHE A 129 7.77 12.55 -16.11
N PRO A 130 8.49 11.51 -16.56
CA PRO A 130 9.76 11.69 -17.23
C PRO A 130 9.62 12.71 -18.36
N SER A 131 10.59 13.61 -18.48
CA SER A 131 10.51 14.71 -19.44
C SER A 131 11.85 15.00 -20.08
N ILE A 132 11.82 15.37 -21.35
CA ILE A 132 12.98 15.84 -22.12
C ILE A 132 12.73 17.24 -22.65
N LYS A 133 13.79 18.02 -22.81
CA LYS A 133 13.74 19.25 -23.60
C LYS A 133 13.88 18.85 -25.06
N TYR A 134 12.99 19.35 -25.90
CA TYR A 134 13.12 19.12 -27.33
C TYR A 134 14.41 19.77 -27.84
N ALA A 135 15.18 19.02 -28.63
CA ALA A 135 16.33 19.54 -29.34
C ALA A 135 16.10 19.30 -30.83
N PRO A 136 15.87 20.34 -31.65
CA PRO A 136 15.75 20.17 -33.09
C PRO A 136 16.99 19.47 -33.62
N SER A 137 16.78 18.31 -34.20
CA SER A 137 17.84 17.47 -34.73
C SER A 137 17.31 16.73 -35.96
N LYS A 138 18.06 15.77 -36.47
CA LYS A 138 17.57 14.87 -37.53
C LYS A 138 16.51 13.87 -37.04
N ARG A 139 16.26 13.79 -35.72
CA ARG A 139 15.32 12.84 -35.12
C ARG A 139 14.02 13.53 -34.78
N THR A 140 12.91 12.83 -35.03
CA THR A 140 11.58 13.29 -34.67
C THR A 140 11.43 13.42 -33.16
N VAL A 141 10.46 14.19 -32.70
CA VAL A 141 10.06 14.29 -31.28
C VAL A 141 9.79 12.91 -30.68
N ILE A 142 9.10 12.06 -31.44
CA ILE A 142 8.76 10.70 -31.03
C ILE A 142 10.03 9.84 -30.89
N ASP A 143 11.00 9.97 -31.81
CA ASP A 143 12.26 9.23 -31.75
C ASP A 143 13.13 9.66 -30.57
N GLN A 144 13.16 10.95 -30.24
CA GLN A 144 13.87 11.45 -29.06
C GLN A 144 13.23 10.93 -27.77
N ALA A 145 11.90 10.92 -27.69
CA ALA A 145 11.18 10.35 -26.56
C ALA A 145 11.41 8.84 -26.42
N LYS A 146 11.36 8.08 -27.52
CA LYS A 146 11.69 6.64 -27.54
C LYS A 146 13.11 6.38 -27.08
N GLN A 147 14.07 7.16 -27.56
CA GLN A 147 15.46 7.04 -27.12
C GLN A 147 15.58 7.28 -25.61
N HIS A 148 14.91 8.29 -25.07
CA HIS A 148 14.93 8.53 -23.63
C HIS A 148 14.25 7.40 -22.85
N MET A 149 13.12 6.87 -23.32
CA MET A 149 12.49 5.71 -22.69
C MET A 149 13.41 4.48 -22.66
N ASN A 150 14.16 4.22 -23.73
CA ASN A 150 15.13 3.10 -23.75
C ASN A 150 16.30 3.30 -22.76
N THR A 151 16.51 4.52 -22.24
CA THR A 151 17.47 4.74 -21.14
C THR A 151 16.85 4.55 -19.76
N LEU A 152 15.51 4.57 -19.67
CA LEU A 152 14.75 4.44 -18.43
C LEU A 152 14.26 3.00 -18.21
N LEU A 153 13.95 2.30 -19.30
CA LEU A 153 13.35 0.98 -19.31
C LEU A 153 14.35 -0.05 -19.84
N ASP A 154 14.25 -1.28 -19.35
CA ASP A 154 15.09 -2.39 -19.82
C ASP A 154 14.76 -2.78 -21.27
N ASP A 155 15.77 -3.24 -22.03
CA ASP A 155 15.67 -3.59 -23.46
C ASP A 155 14.61 -4.65 -23.80
N ASP A 156 14.16 -5.42 -22.80
CA ASP A 156 13.14 -6.46 -22.96
C ASP A 156 11.70 -5.90 -23.08
N GLU A 157 11.48 -4.63 -22.77
CA GLU A 157 10.14 -4.06 -22.62
C GLU A 157 9.52 -3.57 -23.94
N VAL A 158 8.29 -4.01 -24.21
CA VAL A 158 7.54 -3.59 -25.41
C VAL A 158 6.73 -2.34 -25.09
N VAL A 159 7.15 -1.21 -25.65
CA VAL A 159 6.48 0.08 -25.48
C VAL A 159 6.02 0.62 -26.83
N LYS A 160 4.73 0.96 -26.94
CA LYS A 160 4.14 1.49 -28.17
C LYS A 160 3.60 2.90 -27.97
N TYR A 161 4.01 3.79 -28.86
CA TYR A 161 3.42 5.12 -28.95
C TYR A 161 1.93 5.05 -29.31
N ARG A 162 1.10 5.81 -28.59
CA ARG A 162 -0.36 5.83 -28.76
C ARG A 162 -0.90 7.16 -29.27
N GLY A 163 -0.12 8.23 -29.15
CA GLY A 163 -0.53 9.57 -29.57
C GLY A 163 -0.10 10.60 -28.53
N HIS A 164 -0.59 11.83 -28.67
CA HIS A 164 -0.20 12.94 -27.82
C HIS A 164 -1.34 13.87 -27.45
N LEU A 165 -1.09 14.69 -26.44
CA LEU A 165 -1.89 15.88 -26.10
C LEU A 165 -0.98 17.11 -26.05
N LYS A 166 -1.41 18.21 -26.66
CA LYS A 166 -0.75 19.52 -26.58
C LYS A 166 -1.50 20.43 -25.59
N LYS A 167 -0.75 21.11 -24.72
CA LYS A 167 -1.31 22.06 -23.74
C LYS A 167 -0.42 23.28 -23.63
N GLY A 168 -0.75 24.31 -24.40
CA GLY A 168 0.17 25.44 -24.58
C GLY A 168 1.44 24.96 -25.29
N ASP A 169 2.58 25.23 -24.68
CA ASP A 169 3.91 24.86 -25.21
C ASP A 169 4.43 23.52 -24.68
N GLU A 170 3.62 22.80 -23.90
CA GLU A 170 3.95 21.47 -23.38
C GLU A 170 3.29 20.37 -24.22
N TYR A 171 4.07 19.32 -24.51
CA TYR A 171 3.59 18.12 -25.18
C TYR A 171 3.58 16.94 -24.21
N TYR A 172 2.51 16.16 -24.23
CA TYR A 172 2.35 14.95 -23.43
C TYR A 172 2.22 13.76 -24.39
N LEU A 173 3.30 12.99 -24.55
CA LEU A 173 3.33 11.83 -25.43
C LEU A 173 2.94 10.58 -24.64
N PHE A 174 1.93 9.86 -25.12
CA PHE A 174 1.43 8.66 -24.46
C PHE A 174 2.02 7.40 -25.06
N PHE A 175 2.50 6.51 -24.19
CA PHE A 175 3.08 5.24 -24.56
C PHE A 175 2.42 4.11 -23.74
N HIS A 176 2.00 3.06 -24.43
CA HIS A 176 1.47 1.85 -23.81
C HIS A 176 2.60 0.83 -23.65
N LYS A 177 2.90 0.45 -22.42
CA LYS A 177 3.79 -0.65 -22.08
C LYS A 177 3.01 -1.96 -21.93
N TYR A 178 3.49 -3.01 -22.61
CA TYR A 178 2.93 -4.34 -22.54
C TYR A 178 3.75 -5.25 -21.62
N PHE A 179 3.06 -6.14 -20.91
CA PHE A 179 3.72 -7.13 -20.05
C PHE A 179 4.20 -8.34 -20.86
N ARG A 180 5.46 -8.72 -20.67
CA ARG A 180 5.99 -10.02 -21.11
C ARG A 180 6.11 -11.04 -19.97
N LYS A 181 6.10 -10.57 -18.71
CA LYS A 181 6.38 -11.37 -17.51
C LYS A 181 5.35 -11.07 -16.44
N LEU A 182 5.11 -12.04 -15.55
CA LEU A 182 4.30 -11.85 -14.34
C LEU A 182 4.89 -10.71 -13.50
N LYS A 183 4.01 -9.84 -12.99
CA LYS A 183 4.39 -8.72 -12.15
C LYS A 183 4.50 -9.21 -10.70
N PHE A 184 5.71 -9.16 -10.16
CA PHE A 184 5.94 -9.33 -8.73
C PHE A 184 5.94 -7.96 -8.05
N PRO A 185 5.48 -7.87 -6.79
CA PRO A 185 5.63 -6.65 -6.01
C PRO A 185 7.10 -6.25 -5.91
N SER A 186 7.40 -5.00 -6.25
CA SER A 186 8.75 -4.48 -6.19
C SER A 186 9.08 -3.95 -4.80
N ASN A 187 10.30 -4.23 -4.34
CA ASN A 187 10.93 -3.49 -3.26
C ASN A 187 11.52 -2.21 -3.84
N ILE A 188 10.83 -1.09 -3.70
CA ILE A 188 11.29 0.19 -4.25
C ILE A 188 11.79 1.07 -3.11
N SER A 189 13.04 1.53 -3.20
CA SER A 189 13.57 2.56 -2.30
C SER A 189 13.26 3.97 -2.84
N MET A 190 13.36 4.98 -1.97
CA MET A 190 13.13 6.39 -2.34
C MET A 190 14.35 7.06 -3.00
N ASN A 191 15.21 6.28 -3.66
CA ASN A 191 16.38 6.82 -4.35
C ASN A 191 15.99 7.64 -5.59
N ASP A 192 16.83 8.62 -5.89
CA ASP A 192 16.76 9.36 -7.15
C ASP A 192 16.90 8.37 -8.32
N ASP A 193 16.16 8.62 -9.40
CA ASP A 193 16.06 7.78 -10.60
C ASP A 193 15.15 6.54 -10.51
N ALA A 194 14.59 6.21 -9.34
CA ALA A 194 13.61 5.13 -9.26
C ALA A 194 12.32 5.48 -10.03
N LEU A 195 11.89 4.55 -10.89
CA LEU A 195 10.61 4.61 -11.59
C LEU A 195 9.51 3.95 -10.78
N TRP A 196 8.38 4.64 -10.66
CA TRP A 196 7.24 4.21 -9.86
C TRP A 196 6.01 4.04 -10.73
N TRP A 197 5.31 2.93 -10.52
CA TRP A 197 3.97 2.70 -11.06
C TRP A 197 2.93 3.29 -10.10
N ILE A 198 2.31 4.37 -10.53
CA ILE A 198 1.36 5.17 -9.75
C ILE A 198 -0.04 4.98 -10.31
N VAL A 199 -1.02 4.76 -9.42
CA VAL A 199 -2.41 4.55 -9.81
C VAL A 199 -3.12 5.91 -9.94
N THR A 200 -4.10 5.98 -10.82
CA THR A 200 -4.85 7.21 -11.10
C THR A 200 -5.47 7.86 -9.84
N SER A 201 -5.89 7.07 -8.84
CA SER A 201 -6.38 7.58 -7.57
C SER A 201 -5.32 8.35 -6.77
N GLU A 202 -4.05 7.96 -6.84
CA GLU A 202 -2.96 8.72 -6.21
C GLU A 202 -2.69 10.04 -6.92
N ILE A 203 -2.79 10.06 -8.26
CA ILE A 203 -2.59 11.26 -9.06
C ILE A 203 -3.71 12.28 -8.79
N VAL A 204 -4.97 11.85 -8.80
CA VAL A 204 -6.12 12.78 -8.79
C VAL A 204 -6.72 12.97 -7.41
N ASN A 205 -6.98 11.89 -6.68
CA ASN A 205 -7.71 11.97 -5.41
C ASN A 205 -6.77 12.35 -4.27
N PHE A 206 -5.67 11.59 -4.10
CA PHE A 206 -4.71 11.84 -3.03
C PHE A 206 -3.71 12.95 -3.38
N LYS A 207 -3.40 13.12 -4.69
CA LYS A 207 -2.35 14.01 -5.22
C LYS A 207 -0.99 13.76 -4.59
N LYS A 208 -0.79 12.55 -4.07
CA LYS A 208 0.36 12.09 -3.31
C LYS A 208 0.49 10.59 -3.46
N VAL A 209 1.72 10.11 -3.46
CA VAL A 209 2.05 8.70 -3.25
C VAL A 209 2.79 8.63 -1.93
N MET A 210 2.20 7.93 -0.96
CA MET A 210 2.70 7.90 0.42
C MET A 210 2.78 9.33 0.99
N TYR A 211 3.98 9.86 1.21
CA TYR A 211 4.21 11.22 1.70
C TYR A 211 4.66 12.22 0.62
N VAL A 212 4.96 11.76 -0.59
CA VAL A 212 5.52 12.58 -1.67
C VAL A 212 4.39 13.13 -2.56
N ASP A 213 4.43 14.43 -2.85
CA ASP A 213 3.44 15.09 -3.71
C ASP A 213 3.53 14.62 -5.16
N VAL A 214 2.40 14.58 -5.87
CA VAL A 214 2.37 14.44 -7.33
C VAL A 214 2.39 15.83 -7.96
N ASP A 215 3.21 16.02 -8.98
CA ASP A 215 3.36 17.31 -9.67
C ASP A 215 2.02 17.83 -10.19
N LYS A 216 1.80 19.13 -9.97
CA LYS A 216 0.52 19.78 -10.27
C LYS A 216 0.14 19.66 -11.74
N ARG A 217 1.09 19.65 -12.68
CA ARG A 217 0.82 19.50 -14.13
C ARG A 217 0.18 18.15 -14.42
N ALA A 218 0.67 17.08 -13.79
CA ALA A 218 0.06 15.75 -13.90
C ALA A 218 -1.35 15.73 -13.30
N THR A 219 -1.55 16.28 -12.11
CA THR A 219 -2.89 16.34 -11.50
C THR A 219 -3.89 17.16 -12.34
N ASP A 220 -3.43 18.28 -12.92
CA ASP A 220 -4.23 19.15 -13.78
C ASP A 220 -4.54 18.48 -15.12
N LEU A 221 -3.60 17.72 -15.69
CA LEU A 221 -3.79 16.95 -16.93
C LEU A 221 -4.96 15.95 -16.77
N PHE A 222 -4.95 15.19 -15.68
CA PHE A 222 -5.96 14.15 -15.41
C PHE A 222 -7.32 14.75 -15.05
N THR A 223 -7.33 15.83 -14.25
CA THR A 223 -8.57 16.50 -13.86
C THR A 223 -9.27 17.16 -15.06
N LYS A 224 -8.49 17.73 -15.99
CA LYS A 224 -9.02 18.33 -17.23
C LYS A 224 -9.40 17.31 -18.28
N ASN A 225 -8.84 16.11 -18.23
CA ASN A 225 -9.13 15.02 -19.16
C ASN A 225 -9.54 13.74 -18.42
N PRO A 226 -10.74 13.68 -17.81
CA PRO A 226 -11.15 12.53 -16.99
C PRO A 226 -11.18 11.19 -17.74
N ALA A 227 -11.24 11.21 -19.08
CA ALA A 227 -11.16 10.02 -19.91
C ALA A 227 -9.84 9.25 -19.73
N ILE A 228 -8.75 9.93 -19.34
CA ILE A 228 -7.44 9.32 -19.05
C ILE A 228 -7.56 8.22 -18.00
N MET A 229 -8.50 8.33 -17.06
CA MET A 229 -8.61 7.41 -15.93
C MET A 229 -9.55 6.23 -16.16
N ARG A 230 -10.25 6.18 -17.30
CA ARG A 230 -11.38 5.27 -17.51
C ARG A 230 -10.96 4.04 -18.32
N LEU A 231 -11.11 2.86 -17.72
CA LEU A 231 -11.09 1.59 -18.44
C LEU A 231 -12.51 1.06 -18.62
N TYR A 232 -12.73 0.35 -19.71
CA TYR A 232 -14.00 -0.31 -19.99
C TYR A 232 -13.77 -1.78 -20.24
N ASP A 233 -14.70 -2.62 -19.78
CA ASP A 233 -14.66 -4.04 -20.05
C ASP A 233 -15.16 -4.39 -21.46
N CYS A 234 -15.23 -5.69 -21.74
CA CYS A 234 -15.71 -6.25 -23.00
C CYS A 234 -17.13 -5.84 -23.39
N ASN A 235 -17.95 -5.48 -22.39
CA ASN A 235 -19.34 -5.08 -22.56
C ASN A 235 -19.48 -3.56 -22.57
N ASN A 236 -18.37 -2.83 -22.71
CA ASN A 236 -18.32 -1.36 -22.65
C ASN A 236 -18.85 -0.81 -21.31
N ARG A 237 -18.71 -1.57 -20.21
CA ARG A 237 -19.03 -1.11 -18.86
C ARG A 237 -17.79 -0.48 -18.26
N LEU A 238 -17.97 0.68 -17.63
CA LEU A 238 -16.89 1.36 -16.93
C LEU A 238 -16.41 0.49 -15.77
N ILE A 239 -15.11 0.18 -15.77
CA ILE A 239 -14.45 -0.51 -14.67
C ILE A 239 -14.18 0.49 -13.55
N GLU A 240 -14.46 0.08 -12.32
CA GLU A 240 -14.20 0.90 -11.14
C GLU A 240 -12.71 1.32 -11.08
N THR A 241 -12.44 2.57 -10.71
CA THR A 241 -11.06 3.01 -10.43
C THR A 241 -10.71 2.58 -9.01
N PRO A 242 -9.65 1.78 -8.79
CA PRO A 242 -9.31 1.32 -7.46
C PRO A 242 -8.83 2.47 -6.57
N VAL A 243 -8.94 2.28 -5.25
CA VAL A 243 -8.28 3.12 -4.25
C VAL A 243 -6.96 2.49 -3.83
N ILE A 244 -6.04 3.31 -3.30
CA ILE A 244 -4.80 2.81 -2.72
C ILE A 244 -4.96 2.62 -1.22
N CYS A 245 -4.52 1.45 -0.76
CA CYS A 245 -4.49 1.04 0.63
C CYS A 245 -3.08 0.63 1.01
N TYR A 246 -2.77 0.86 2.28
CA TYR A 246 -1.51 0.52 2.91
C TYR A 246 -1.75 -0.48 4.04
N TYR A 247 -0.78 -1.34 4.29
CA TYR A 247 -0.74 -2.23 5.45
C TYR A 247 0.64 -2.10 6.08
N GLY A 248 0.70 -1.77 7.36
CA GLY A 248 1.94 -1.53 8.10
C GLY A 248 2.19 -2.60 9.14
N ASP A 249 3.43 -3.08 9.24
CA ASP A 249 3.85 -4.09 10.21
C ASP A 249 5.38 -4.14 10.33
N GLN A 250 5.90 -5.09 11.10
CA GLN A 250 7.32 -5.42 11.10
C GLN A 250 7.79 -5.84 9.69
N TYR A 251 8.98 -5.40 9.27
CA TYR A 251 9.44 -5.49 7.88
C TYR A 251 9.52 -6.92 7.30
N GLN A 252 9.94 -7.91 8.08
CA GLN A 252 9.98 -9.31 7.62
C GLN A 252 8.56 -9.83 7.35
N LYS A 253 7.59 -9.49 8.20
CA LYS A 253 6.18 -9.80 7.96
C LYS A 253 5.67 -9.08 6.71
N ILE A 254 6.02 -7.83 6.48
CA ILE A 254 5.65 -7.09 5.26
C ILE A 254 6.21 -7.76 4.01
N THR A 255 7.47 -8.20 4.05
CA THR A 255 8.09 -8.92 2.95
C THR A 255 7.36 -10.23 2.69
N TYR A 256 6.99 -10.99 3.74
CA TYR A 256 6.18 -12.19 3.61
C TYR A 256 4.82 -11.89 2.97
N LEU A 257 4.09 -10.90 3.48
CA LEU A 257 2.78 -10.53 2.95
C LEU A 257 2.84 -10.02 1.51
N ALA A 258 3.95 -9.41 1.09
CA ALA A 258 4.15 -8.97 -0.29
C ALA A 258 4.01 -10.15 -1.28
N PHE A 259 4.51 -11.34 -0.93
CA PHE A 259 4.47 -12.51 -1.83
C PHE A 259 3.27 -13.43 -1.58
N PHE A 260 2.80 -13.54 -0.34
CA PHE A 260 1.75 -14.50 0.04
C PHE A 260 0.36 -13.87 0.22
N GLY A 261 0.26 -12.55 0.14
CA GLY A 261 -0.98 -11.84 0.34
C GLY A 261 -1.27 -11.47 1.79
N LEU A 262 -2.30 -10.64 1.96
CA LEU A 262 -2.74 -10.15 3.27
C LEU A 262 -3.36 -11.27 4.10
N LEU A 263 -3.15 -11.19 5.41
CA LEU A 263 -3.84 -12.05 6.37
C LEU A 263 -5.16 -11.39 6.80
N LYS A 264 -6.14 -12.23 7.11
CA LYS A 264 -7.40 -11.77 7.73
C LYS A 264 -7.12 -11.22 9.13
N ALA A 265 -7.84 -10.15 9.48
CA ALA A 265 -7.81 -9.57 10.81
C ALA A 265 -8.31 -10.56 11.88
N PRO A 266 -7.95 -10.35 13.16
CA PRO A 266 -8.45 -11.18 14.26
C PRO A 266 -9.95 -10.99 14.47
N LEU A 267 -10.60 -11.96 15.13
CA LEU A 267 -12.04 -11.91 15.48
C LEU A 267 -12.45 -10.66 16.25
N LYS A 268 -11.54 -10.08 17.05
CA LYS A 268 -11.77 -8.87 17.84
C LYS A 268 -11.73 -7.57 17.02
N SER A 269 -11.45 -7.67 15.73
CA SER A 269 -11.37 -6.51 14.84
C SER A 269 -12.72 -5.82 14.71
N SER A 270 -12.69 -4.53 14.33
CA SER A 270 -13.86 -3.65 14.31
C SER A 270 -14.98 -4.17 13.41
N PHE A 271 -14.64 -4.85 12.31
CA PHE A 271 -15.61 -5.30 11.31
C PHE A 271 -15.55 -6.81 11.03
N GLY A 272 -15.00 -7.59 11.98
CA GLY A 272 -14.84 -9.04 11.87
C GLY A 272 -13.51 -9.48 11.23
N PRO A 273 -13.32 -10.80 11.02
CA PRO A 273 -12.06 -11.38 10.56
C PRO A 273 -11.90 -11.29 9.04
N PHE A 274 -11.84 -10.07 8.52
CA PHE A 274 -11.66 -9.79 7.08
C PHE A 274 -10.32 -9.11 6.82
N TYR A 275 -9.98 -8.90 5.54
CA TYR A 275 -8.77 -8.20 5.17
C TYR A 275 -8.91 -6.70 5.48
N VAL A 276 -7.80 -6.05 5.83
CA VAL A 276 -7.79 -4.65 6.24
C VAL A 276 -6.71 -3.90 5.47
N GLY A 277 -7.13 -2.79 4.88
CA GLY A 277 -6.26 -1.75 4.35
C GLY A 277 -6.50 -0.42 5.06
N THR A 278 -5.51 0.44 5.08
CA THR A 278 -5.59 1.78 5.70
C THR A 278 -4.96 2.82 4.79
N ASN A 279 -5.05 4.11 5.12
CA ASN A 279 -4.24 5.13 4.44
C ASN A 279 -2.78 5.05 4.92
N PHE A 280 -1.88 5.76 4.23
CA PHE A 280 -0.44 5.74 4.52
C PHE A 280 -0.14 6.12 5.98
N LEU A 281 -0.60 7.28 6.46
CA LEU A 281 -0.31 7.76 7.81
C LEU A 281 -0.83 6.83 8.91
N SER A 282 -2.05 6.32 8.77
CA SER A 282 -2.63 5.37 9.72
C SER A 282 -1.90 4.01 9.69
N SER A 283 -1.31 3.61 8.56
CA SER A 283 -0.46 2.41 8.48
C SER A 283 0.85 2.58 9.27
N MET A 284 1.39 3.79 9.37
CA MET A 284 2.65 4.06 10.05
C MET A 284 2.62 3.72 11.53
N LYS A 285 1.45 3.82 12.19
CA LYS A 285 1.29 3.34 13.56
C LYS A 285 1.73 1.89 13.71
N TYR A 286 1.22 1.01 12.85
CA TYR A 286 1.48 -0.43 12.91
C TYR A 286 2.78 -0.81 12.22
N ALA A 287 3.26 0.01 11.29
CA ALA A 287 4.55 -0.18 10.66
C ALA A 287 5.72 0.15 11.59
N CYS A 288 5.52 1.06 12.54
CA CYS A 288 6.59 1.54 13.41
C CYS A 288 6.48 1.04 14.85
N TYR A 289 5.30 0.61 15.31
CA TYR A 289 5.06 0.18 16.68
C TYR A 289 4.19 -1.07 16.74
N THR A 290 4.42 -1.89 17.77
CA THR A 290 3.56 -3.04 18.09
C THR A 290 2.13 -2.60 18.43
N HIS A 291 1.15 -3.48 18.20
CA HIS A 291 -0.28 -3.16 18.40
C HIS A 291 -0.62 -2.72 19.84
N ASP A 292 0.10 -3.23 20.83
CA ASP A 292 -0.07 -2.94 22.26
C ASP A 292 0.99 -1.98 22.82
N ASN A 293 1.88 -1.45 21.96
CA ASN A 293 3.05 -0.64 22.32
C ASN A 293 3.95 -1.31 23.37
N GLN A 294 4.00 -2.65 23.39
CA GLN A 294 4.91 -3.41 24.25
C GLN A 294 6.11 -3.93 23.46
N PRO A 295 7.28 -4.10 24.11
CA PRO A 295 8.41 -4.76 23.51
C PRO A 295 8.07 -6.17 23.04
N PHE A 296 8.66 -6.58 21.91
CA PHE A 296 8.45 -7.90 21.33
C PHE A 296 9.79 -8.55 20.97
N GLU A 297 9.98 -9.76 21.48
CA GLU A 297 11.18 -10.58 21.27
C GLU A 297 10.77 -11.94 20.70
N LEU A 298 11.61 -12.48 19.81
CA LEU A 298 11.46 -13.84 19.29
C LEU A 298 11.90 -14.87 20.35
N TYR A 299 11.51 -16.13 20.15
CA TYR A 299 11.88 -17.24 21.05
C TYR A 299 13.40 -17.45 21.20
N ASP A 300 14.19 -17.01 20.22
CA ASP A 300 15.65 -17.08 20.25
C ASP A 300 16.31 -15.88 20.98
N GLY A 301 15.50 -14.97 21.52
CA GLY A 301 15.94 -13.77 22.21
C GLY A 301 16.23 -12.58 21.28
N THR A 302 15.98 -12.70 19.98
CA THR A 302 16.12 -11.57 19.05
C THR A 302 15.01 -10.55 19.30
N ALA A 303 15.40 -9.36 19.78
CA ALA A 303 14.48 -8.24 19.95
C ALA A 303 14.07 -7.67 18.59
N LEU A 304 12.76 -7.64 18.32
CA LEU A 304 12.20 -7.00 17.12
C LEU A 304 11.84 -5.53 17.36
N THR A 305 11.88 -5.10 18.61
CA THR A 305 11.58 -3.72 19.03
C THR A 305 12.74 -3.08 19.79
N THR A 306 12.83 -1.75 19.73
CA THR A 306 13.70 -0.91 20.54
C THR A 306 12.92 -0.22 21.66
N GLY A 307 13.55 -0.10 22.84
CA GLY A 307 12.97 0.62 23.97
C GLY A 307 11.78 -0.11 24.61
N ASN A 308 11.02 0.63 25.42
CA ASN A 308 9.91 0.07 26.20
C ASN A 308 8.52 0.35 25.57
N ASN A 309 8.49 1.08 24.46
CA ASN A 309 7.26 1.54 23.81
C ASN A 309 6.90 0.72 22.56
N GLY A 310 7.56 -0.43 22.37
CA GLY A 310 7.27 -1.35 21.26
C GLY A 310 7.61 -0.82 19.87
N LYS A 311 8.51 0.17 19.74
CA LYS A 311 8.96 0.67 18.43
C LYS A 311 9.74 -0.42 17.71
N TYR A 312 9.42 -0.76 16.46
CA TYR A 312 10.15 -1.78 15.72
C TYR A 312 11.59 -1.34 15.39
N VAL A 313 12.52 -2.30 15.39
CA VAL A 313 13.87 -2.12 14.83
C VAL A 313 13.75 -1.87 13.32
N GLU A 314 12.99 -2.74 12.63
CA GLU A 314 12.72 -2.64 11.20
C GLU A 314 11.22 -2.67 10.95
N GLY A 315 10.68 -1.52 10.55
CA GLY A 315 9.29 -1.35 10.14
C GLY A 315 9.14 -1.42 8.63
N GLY A 316 7.97 -1.83 8.16
CA GLY A 316 7.65 -1.87 6.75
C GLY A 316 6.21 -1.49 6.43
N VAL A 317 5.99 -1.09 5.18
CA VAL A 317 4.65 -0.82 4.67
C VAL A 317 4.46 -1.48 3.31
N LEU A 318 3.30 -2.10 3.14
CA LEU A 318 2.83 -2.68 1.90
C LEU A 318 1.86 -1.69 1.25
N ARG A 319 2.03 -1.44 -0.06
CA ARG A 319 1.14 -0.62 -0.88
C ARG A 319 0.34 -1.51 -1.82
N SER A 320 -0.96 -1.34 -1.85
CA SER A 320 -1.90 -2.17 -2.61
C SER A 320 -3.02 -1.35 -3.23
N VAL A 321 -3.57 -1.84 -4.34
CA VAL A 321 -4.87 -1.39 -4.84
C VAL A 321 -6.00 -2.16 -4.16
N LEU A 322 -7.15 -1.51 -4.02
CA LEU A 322 -8.41 -2.09 -3.58
C LEU A 322 -9.55 -1.59 -4.47
N PHE A 323 -10.30 -2.52 -5.07
CA PHE A 323 -11.60 -2.25 -5.67
C PHE A 323 -12.65 -2.35 -4.58
N VAL A 324 -13.27 -1.22 -4.23
CA VAL A 324 -14.14 -1.13 -3.05
C VAL A 324 -15.51 -1.75 -3.31
N GLY A 325 -15.94 -1.81 -4.57
CA GLY A 325 -17.25 -2.33 -4.95
C GLY A 325 -18.38 -1.61 -4.22
N LYS A 326 -19.38 -2.36 -3.75
CA LYS A 326 -20.46 -1.78 -2.96
C LYS A 326 -19.99 -1.56 -1.51
N MET A 327 -19.68 -0.31 -1.17
CA MET A 327 -19.12 0.04 0.14
C MET A 327 -20.18 0.46 1.17
N ASN A 328 -20.06 -0.04 2.41
CA ASN A 328 -20.79 0.46 3.58
C ASN A 328 -19.94 1.47 4.35
N VAL A 329 -20.49 2.66 4.65
CA VAL A 329 -19.78 3.71 5.39
C VAL A 329 -20.34 3.82 6.80
N PHE A 330 -19.49 3.55 7.79
CA PHE A 330 -19.88 3.62 9.19
C PHE A 330 -19.69 5.04 9.74
N LEU A 331 -20.76 5.56 10.34
CA LEU A 331 -20.84 6.90 10.91
C LEU A 331 -21.07 6.84 12.42
N LYS A 332 -20.52 7.81 13.16
CA LYS A 332 -20.66 7.88 14.63
C LYS A 332 -22.11 7.98 15.09
N SER A 333 -22.99 8.55 14.26
CA SER A 333 -24.44 8.65 14.50
C SER A 333 -25.20 7.37 14.12
N GLY A 334 -24.51 6.32 13.70
CA GLY A 334 -25.11 5.05 13.30
C GLY A 334 -25.58 4.18 14.47
N THR A 335 -26.13 3.02 14.12
CA THR A 335 -26.57 2.00 15.08
C THR A 335 -25.36 1.45 15.84
N LEU A 336 -25.48 1.33 17.16
CA LEU A 336 -24.43 0.72 17.98
C LEU A 336 -24.30 -0.77 17.69
N ASP A 337 -23.06 -1.25 17.58
CA ASP A 337 -22.76 -2.67 17.49
C ASP A 337 -23.13 -3.40 18.79
N ASN A 338 -24.10 -4.31 18.73
CA ASN A 338 -24.55 -5.12 19.84
C ASN A 338 -23.95 -6.53 19.86
N SER A 339 -22.97 -6.83 18.99
CA SER A 339 -22.26 -8.10 18.99
C SER A 339 -21.58 -8.37 20.33
N GLN A 340 -21.60 -9.63 20.77
CA GLN A 340 -20.97 -10.03 22.03
C GLN A 340 -19.48 -9.60 22.09
N ILE A 341 -18.75 -9.76 20.98
CA ILE A 341 -17.34 -9.38 20.87
C ILE A 341 -17.15 -7.88 21.12
N SER A 342 -17.90 -7.01 20.44
CA SER A 342 -17.78 -5.56 20.63
C SER A 342 -18.18 -5.14 22.04
N GLN A 343 -19.22 -5.75 22.61
CA GLN A 343 -19.65 -5.47 23.98
C GLN A 343 -18.61 -5.91 25.03
N GLU A 344 -17.94 -7.05 24.82
CA GLU A 344 -16.86 -7.52 25.70
C GLU A 344 -15.60 -6.64 25.61
N VAL A 345 -15.23 -6.20 24.40
CA VAL A 345 -14.09 -5.29 24.22
C VAL A 345 -14.42 -3.91 24.81
N ALA A 346 -15.63 -3.39 24.60
CA ALA A 346 -16.09 -2.10 25.15
C ALA A 346 -16.10 -2.04 26.69
N LYS A 347 -16.19 -3.19 27.37
CA LYS A 347 -16.04 -3.25 28.84
C LYS A 347 -14.61 -2.98 29.30
N LYS A 348 -13.62 -3.25 28.45
CA LYS A 348 -12.19 -3.13 28.77
C LYS A 348 -11.54 -1.89 28.16
N ASP A 349 -12.10 -1.40 27.05
CA ASP A 349 -11.55 -0.29 26.28
C ASP A 349 -12.60 0.81 26.11
N GLU A 350 -12.37 1.95 26.77
CA GLU A 350 -13.26 3.10 26.72
C GLU A 350 -13.35 3.71 25.30
N ALA A 351 -12.27 3.67 24.52
CA ALA A 351 -12.27 4.14 23.14
C ALA A 351 -13.27 3.32 22.32
N VAL A 352 -13.23 2.00 22.47
CA VAL A 352 -14.16 1.08 21.79
C VAL A 352 -15.60 1.35 22.22
N ARG A 353 -15.85 1.54 23.52
CA ARG A 353 -17.18 1.89 24.04
C ARG A 353 -17.75 3.16 23.39
N LYS A 354 -16.92 4.20 23.22
CA LYS A 354 -17.29 5.47 22.58
C LYS A 354 -17.44 5.36 21.06
N LEU A 355 -16.93 4.29 20.44
CA LEU A 355 -16.93 4.06 19.00
C LEU A 355 -17.76 2.82 18.58
N LEU A 356 -18.68 2.34 19.42
CA LEU A 356 -19.52 1.17 19.10
C LEU A 356 -20.34 1.33 17.81
N ALA A 357 -20.74 2.55 17.44
CA ALA A 357 -21.42 2.82 16.15
C ALA A 357 -20.52 2.61 14.92
N LEU A 358 -19.20 2.53 15.11
CA LEU A 358 -18.19 2.36 14.07
C LEU A 358 -17.64 0.94 14.03
N ARG A 359 -18.44 -0.03 14.47
CA ARG A 359 -18.07 -1.43 14.55
C ARG A 359 -19.22 -2.29 14.04
N ASP A 360 -18.86 -3.49 13.62
CA ASP A 360 -19.73 -4.61 13.31
C ASP A 360 -18.86 -5.87 13.39
N SER A 361 -18.44 -6.24 14.61
CA SER A 361 -17.49 -7.34 14.81
C SER A 361 -18.04 -8.71 14.34
N ASN A 362 -19.35 -8.84 14.15
CA ASN A 362 -19.97 -10.03 13.55
C ASN A 362 -19.85 -10.07 12.02
N GLY A 363 -19.51 -8.95 11.37
CA GLY A 363 -19.37 -8.88 9.91
C GLY A 363 -20.69 -8.89 9.15
N ASN A 364 -21.80 -8.46 9.77
CA ASN A 364 -23.13 -8.46 9.14
C ASN A 364 -23.16 -7.59 7.87
N TRP A 365 -22.30 -6.57 7.78
CA TRP A 365 -22.13 -5.74 6.59
C TRP A 365 -21.84 -6.56 5.32
N THR A 366 -21.22 -7.73 5.44
CA THR A 366 -20.85 -8.55 4.27
C THR A 366 -22.03 -9.13 3.49
N GLU A 367 -23.23 -9.18 4.10
CA GLU A 367 -24.46 -9.64 3.45
C GLU A 367 -24.85 -8.76 2.25
N ASN A 368 -24.57 -7.45 2.36
CA ASN A 368 -25.07 -6.45 1.42
C ASN A 368 -23.98 -5.62 0.76
N TYR A 369 -22.72 -5.76 1.21
CA TYR A 369 -21.61 -4.90 0.83
C TYR A 369 -20.32 -5.72 0.61
N ASP A 370 -19.41 -5.18 -0.18
CA ASP A 370 -18.12 -5.79 -0.51
C ASP A 370 -16.99 -5.25 0.36
N THR A 371 -17.15 -3.99 0.79
CA THR A 371 -16.22 -3.27 1.65
C THR A 371 -16.98 -2.54 2.77
N ALA A 372 -16.40 -2.50 3.97
CA ALA A 372 -16.79 -1.61 5.06
C ALA A 372 -15.72 -0.54 5.25
N TYR A 373 -16.14 0.70 5.39
CA TYR A 373 -15.25 1.85 5.56
C TYR A 373 -15.52 2.58 6.87
N LYS A 374 -14.43 2.90 7.57
CA LYS A 374 -14.42 3.76 8.75
C LYS A 374 -13.42 4.89 8.52
N GLY A 375 -13.93 6.12 8.51
CA GLY A 375 -13.12 7.32 8.41
C GLY A 375 -12.32 7.63 9.68
N LEU A 376 -11.63 8.78 9.68
CA LEU A 376 -10.86 9.27 10.82
C LEU A 376 -11.78 9.83 11.92
N TYR A 377 -11.60 9.37 13.16
CA TYR A 377 -12.38 9.87 14.30
C TYR A 377 -11.51 10.18 15.52
N PHE A 378 -11.82 11.29 16.19
CA PHE A 378 -11.18 11.72 17.42
C PHE A 378 -12.08 11.46 18.62
N VAL A 379 -11.53 10.84 19.67
CA VAL A 379 -12.27 10.52 20.90
C VAL A 379 -11.55 11.14 22.09
N SER A 380 -12.23 11.97 22.87
CA SER A 380 -11.69 12.38 24.17
C SER A 380 -11.88 11.25 25.18
N ILE A 381 -10.81 10.82 25.83
CA ILE A 381 -10.84 9.86 26.93
C ILE A 381 -10.46 10.67 28.17
N ASP A 382 -11.28 10.59 29.20
CA ASP A 382 -10.98 11.31 30.43
C ASP A 382 -9.91 10.44 31.15
N ASP A 383 -8.69 10.96 31.32
CA ASP A 383 -7.68 10.28 32.13
C ASP A 383 -8.20 10.35 33.58
N ASP A 384 -8.69 9.22 34.10
CA ASP A 384 -9.00 9.05 35.53
C ASP A 384 -7.69 8.97 36.35
N ASP A 385 -6.76 9.91 36.15
CA ASP A 385 -5.65 10.17 37.06
C ASP A 385 -6.20 10.85 38.32
N ASN A 386 -7.00 10.09 39.07
CA ASN A 386 -7.51 10.43 40.39
C ASN A 386 -6.59 9.93 41.52
N ASN A 387 -5.31 9.66 41.22
CA ASN A 387 -4.38 9.12 42.22
C ASN A 387 -3.32 10.11 42.74
N ASP A 388 -3.46 11.41 42.45
CA ASP A 388 -2.62 12.43 43.09
C ASP A 388 -3.35 13.09 44.27
N ASN A 389 -3.05 12.54 45.43
CA ASN A 389 -3.36 13.03 46.76
C ASN A 389 -2.50 14.26 47.13
N HIS A 390 -2.34 15.22 46.21
CA HIS A 390 -1.65 16.48 46.51
C HIS A 390 -2.53 17.69 46.19
N ASN A 391 -2.84 18.42 47.26
CA ASN A 391 -3.38 19.77 47.24
C ASN A 391 -2.49 20.67 46.38
N ASP A 392 -2.90 20.98 45.17
CA ASP A 392 -2.56 22.25 44.53
C ASP A 392 -3.66 22.71 43.58
N ALA A 393 -4.17 23.90 43.87
CA ALA A 393 -5.31 24.53 43.22
C ALA A 393 -4.93 25.12 41.86
N VAL A 394 -4.52 24.28 40.90
CA VAL A 394 -4.47 24.62 39.46
C VAL A 394 -4.82 23.38 38.62
N LYS A 395 -6.03 22.82 38.79
CA LYS A 395 -6.57 21.80 37.87
C LYS A 395 -6.93 22.45 36.53
N LYS A 396 -5.96 22.57 35.63
CA LYS A 396 -6.23 22.82 34.20
C LYS A 396 -6.93 21.60 33.62
N ASN A 397 -8.09 21.85 33.01
CA ASN A 397 -8.89 20.94 32.19
C ASN A 397 -8.10 20.39 30.98
N SER A 398 -7.07 19.56 31.18
CA SER A 398 -6.45 18.82 30.08
C SER A 398 -7.14 17.47 29.93
N LYS A 399 -8.38 17.47 29.41
CA LYS A 399 -8.93 16.25 28.83
C LYS A 399 -7.98 15.77 27.75
N LYS A 400 -7.34 14.62 27.96
CA LYS A 400 -6.45 14.04 26.96
C LYS A 400 -7.29 13.53 25.80
N ARG A 401 -7.13 14.17 24.65
CA ARG A 401 -7.76 13.68 23.43
C ARG A 401 -6.97 12.46 22.97
N ILE A 402 -7.59 11.28 22.96
CA ILE A 402 -7.04 10.10 22.32
C ILE A 402 -7.63 10.02 20.92
N ALA A 403 -6.87 10.48 19.94
CA ALA A 403 -7.21 10.28 18.54
C ALA A 403 -7.15 8.76 18.24
N VAL A 404 -8.25 8.18 17.74
CA VAL A 404 -8.19 6.85 17.12
C VAL A 404 -7.91 7.11 15.63
N ASN A 405 -6.62 7.32 15.32
CA ASN A 405 -6.15 7.77 14.00
C ASN A 405 -6.05 6.62 12.99
N THR A 406 -7.15 5.94 12.70
CA THR A 406 -7.14 4.87 11.71
C THR A 406 -8.32 5.01 10.77
N VAL A 407 -8.03 5.45 9.55
CA VAL A 407 -8.91 5.24 8.40
C VAL A 407 -8.76 3.79 7.98
N GLU A 408 -9.85 3.03 7.92
CA GLU A 408 -9.79 1.60 7.63
C GLU A 408 -10.80 1.22 6.55
N TRP A 409 -10.34 0.40 5.60
CA TRP A 409 -11.15 -0.35 4.67
C TRP A 409 -11.07 -1.83 5.05
N PHE A 410 -12.22 -2.43 5.31
CA PHE A 410 -12.36 -3.86 5.52
C PHE A 410 -13.02 -4.45 4.29
N PHE A 411 -12.47 -5.51 3.72
CA PHE A 411 -13.00 -6.09 2.48
C PHE A 411 -13.02 -7.61 2.57
N LYS A 412 -14.10 -8.21 2.05
CA LYS A 412 -14.40 -9.63 2.24
C LYS A 412 -13.65 -10.55 1.28
N ASN A 413 -13.38 -10.07 0.06
CA ASN A 413 -12.77 -10.84 -1.02
C ASN A 413 -11.34 -10.37 -1.28
N TYR A 414 -10.37 -11.27 -1.12
CA TYR A 414 -8.95 -10.97 -1.36
C TYR A 414 -8.68 -10.55 -2.81
N ASN A 415 -9.42 -11.11 -3.77
CA ASN A 415 -9.23 -10.88 -5.20
C ASN A 415 -9.56 -9.43 -5.63
N HIS A 416 -10.19 -8.65 -4.76
CA HIS A 416 -10.41 -7.21 -4.96
C HIS A 416 -9.13 -6.39 -4.75
N THR A 417 -8.02 -7.02 -4.38
CA THR A 417 -6.76 -6.35 -4.12
C THR A 417 -5.61 -6.91 -4.93
N SER A 418 -4.65 -6.04 -5.22
CA SER A 418 -3.33 -6.45 -5.68
C SER A 418 -2.27 -5.65 -4.94
N ILE A 419 -1.22 -6.35 -4.55
CA ILE A 419 -0.03 -5.73 -3.97
C ILE A 419 0.76 -5.09 -5.11
N LEU A 420 1.16 -3.84 -4.93
CA LEU A 420 1.93 -3.08 -5.93
C LEU A 420 3.41 -3.07 -5.57
N SER A 421 3.71 -2.77 -4.31
CA SER A 421 5.06 -2.58 -3.81
C SER A 421 5.10 -2.73 -2.29
N TYR A 422 6.28 -2.93 -1.76
CA TYR A 422 6.54 -2.92 -0.32
C TYR A 422 7.81 -2.13 -0.05
N HIS A 423 7.88 -1.53 1.14
CA HIS A 423 8.88 -0.54 1.49
C HIS A 423 9.35 -0.70 2.93
N MET A 424 10.64 -0.51 3.16
CA MET A 424 11.20 -0.41 4.49
C MET A 424 11.09 1.04 4.99
N ILE A 425 10.75 1.21 6.26
CA ILE A 425 10.61 2.53 6.87
C ILE A 425 11.91 2.94 7.55
N ASP A 426 12.21 4.23 7.52
CA ASP A 426 13.25 4.79 8.36
C ASP A 426 12.81 4.92 9.82
N THR A 427 13.05 3.88 10.61
CA THR A 427 12.69 3.83 12.04
C THR A 427 13.60 4.68 12.93
N GLU A 428 14.73 5.19 12.41
CA GLU A 428 15.72 5.95 13.17
C GLU A 428 15.25 7.39 13.44
N THR A 429 14.55 8.00 12.48
CA THR A 429 14.00 9.35 12.57
C THR A 429 12.68 9.43 13.35
N ILE A 430 12.09 8.28 13.66
CA ILE A 430 10.77 8.17 14.29
C ILE A 430 10.86 8.21 15.82
N PRO A 431 9.96 8.95 16.53
CA PRO A 431 9.94 9.03 17.99
C PRO A 431 9.89 7.66 18.68
N ASP A 432 10.48 7.53 19.87
CA ASP A 432 10.43 6.28 20.64
C ASP A 432 9.00 5.87 21.03
N LYS A 433 8.14 6.85 21.30
CA LYS A 433 6.73 6.63 21.63
C LYS A 433 5.83 7.12 20.49
N TYR A 434 4.82 6.33 20.13
CA TYR A 434 3.84 6.72 19.13
C TYR A 434 3.22 8.08 19.45
N ASN A 435 3.32 9.00 18.50
CA ASN A 435 2.68 10.30 18.51
C ASN A 435 1.73 10.40 17.32
N VAL A 436 0.46 10.63 17.59
CA VAL A 436 -0.58 10.69 16.57
C VAL A 436 -0.47 11.91 15.64
N ASP A 437 0.19 12.97 16.11
CA ASP A 437 0.41 14.21 15.37
C ASP A 437 1.73 14.19 14.58
N TYR A 438 2.55 13.15 14.74
CA TYR A 438 3.78 13.01 13.95
C TYR A 438 3.43 12.55 12.53
N SER A 439 3.98 13.24 11.53
CA SER A 439 3.71 12.99 10.11
C SER A 439 4.96 12.83 9.24
N GLU A 440 6.14 12.99 9.82
CA GLU A 440 7.43 12.98 9.11
C GLU A 440 7.96 11.55 8.97
N TYR A 441 7.18 10.68 8.32
CA TYR A 441 7.56 9.30 8.05
C TYR A 441 8.28 9.18 6.72
N TYR A 442 9.46 8.57 6.71
CA TYR A 442 10.29 8.37 5.52
C TYR A 442 10.48 6.89 5.18
N ILE A 443 10.69 6.59 3.90
CA ILE A 443 11.04 5.25 3.40
C ILE A 443 12.53 5.20 3.12
N LYS A 444 13.17 4.08 3.47
CA LYS A 444 14.60 3.82 3.24
C LYS A 444 14.93 3.49 1.78
#